data_AF-A0A946YF69-F1
#
_entry.id   AF-A0A946YF69-F1
#
_cell.length_a   1.000
_cell.length_b   1.000
_cell.length_c   1.000
_cell.angle_alpha   90.00
_cell.angle_beta   90.00
_cell.angle_gamma   90.00
#
_symmetry.space_group_name_H-M   'P 1'
#
loop_
_entity.id
_entity.type
_entity.pdbx_description
1 polymer ?
#
loop_
_entity_poly.entity_id
_entity_poly.type
_entity_poly.pdbx_seq_one_letter_code
_entity_poly.pdbx_strand_id
1 'polypeptide(L)' 'MSIRDKWLLPEGIEEVLPPDARRLEDARREILDLYARWGYQLIMPPFIEYLDALLTGSGNDLDLQTFKITDQMSGRMMG' A
#
# COMPACT_ATOMS: atom_id res chain seq x y z
N MET A 1 -10.05 5.48 -29.06
CA MET A 1 -9.79 5.93 -27.69
C MET A 1 -10.09 7.41 -27.62
N SER A 2 -11.17 7.79 -26.95
CA SER A 2 -11.57 9.19 -26.79
C SER A 2 -10.69 9.85 -25.72
N ILE A 3 -10.47 11.17 -25.77
CA ILE A 3 -9.76 11.93 -24.73
C ILE A 3 -10.38 11.70 -23.33
N ARG A 4 -11.66 11.33 -23.26
CA ARG A 4 -12.37 10.98 -22.01
C ARG A 4 -11.88 9.68 -21.37
N ASP A 5 -11.36 8.73 -22.14
CA ASP A 5 -10.89 7.44 -21.62
C ASP A 5 -9.56 7.56 -20.85
N LYS A 6 -8.86 8.71 -20.98
CA LYS A 6 -7.55 8.95 -20.35
C LYS A 6 -7.63 9.27 -18.85
N TRP A 7 -8.81 9.60 -18.34
CA TRP A 7 -9.02 10.05 -16.96
C TRP A 7 -9.78 9.04 -16.10
N LEU A 8 -10.07 7.85 -16.64
CA LEU A 8 -10.61 6.74 -15.86
C LEU A 8 -9.48 6.08 -15.08
N LEU A 9 -9.69 5.94 -13.77
CA LEU A 9 -8.80 5.17 -12.92
C LEU A 9 -8.90 3.68 -13.28
N PRO A 10 -7.81 2.91 -13.12
CA PRO A 10 -7.86 1.46 -13.23
C PRO A 10 -8.90 0.85 -12.29
N GLU A 11 -9.38 -0.33 -12.64
CA GLU A 11 -10.26 -1.10 -11.76
C GLU A 11 -9.59 -1.32 -10.39
N GLY A 12 -10.35 -1.08 -9.32
CA GLY A 12 -9.85 -1.17 -7.94
C GLY A 12 -9.04 0.03 -7.45
N ILE A 13 -8.87 1.07 -8.26
CA ILE A 13 -8.24 2.34 -7.86
C ILE A 13 -9.31 3.42 -7.79
N GLU A 14 -9.44 4.04 -6.61
CA GLU A 14 -10.42 5.07 -6.34
C GLU A 14 -9.77 6.30 -5.73
N GLU A 15 -10.28 7.48 -6.07
CA GLU A 15 -9.98 8.73 -5.37
C GLU A 15 -10.93 8.90 -4.20
N VAL A 16 -10.38 9.06 -2.99
CA VAL A 16 -11.18 9.45 -1.83
C VAL A 16 -11.23 10.97 -1.76
N LEU A 17 -12.40 11.54 -2.00
CA LEU A 17 -12.62 12.99 -2.04
C LEU A 17 -13.16 13.51 -0.69
N PRO A 18 -13.13 14.84 -0.47
CA PRO A 18 -13.85 15.43 0.66
C PRO A 18 -15.37 15.13 0.57
N PRO A 19 -16.06 14.87 1.69
CA PRO A 19 -15.56 14.86 3.07
C PRO A 19 -14.97 13.50 3.52
N ASP A 20 -15.05 12.45 2.71
CA ASP A 20 -14.70 11.09 3.10
C ASP A 20 -13.20 10.91 3.39
N ALA A 21 -12.34 11.62 2.66
CA ALA A 21 -10.90 11.63 2.93
C ALA A 21 -10.59 12.07 4.37
N ARG A 22 -11.35 13.04 4.89
CA ARG A 22 -11.21 13.52 6.26
C ARG A 22 -11.65 12.46 7.27
N ARG A 23 -12.77 11.77 6.99
CA ARG A 23 -13.27 10.69 7.85
C ARG A 23 -12.27 9.53 7.93
N LEU A 24 -11.67 9.16 6.81
CA LEU A 24 -10.66 8.10 6.76
C LEU A 24 -9.41 8.45 7.58
N GLU A 25 -8.91 9.68 7.46
CA GLU A 25 -7.75 10.14 8.23
C GLU A 25 -8.04 10.21 9.75
N ASP A 26 -9.26 10.59 10.12
CA ASP A 26 -9.68 10.59 11.53
C ASP A 26 -9.71 9.17 12.11
N ALA A 27 -10.29 8.21 11.39
CA ALA A 27 -10.30 6.81 11.81
C ALA A 27 -8.86 6.26 11.94
N ARG A 28 -7.97 6.60 11.00
CA ARG A 28 -6.56 6.21 11.07
C ARG A 28 -5.89 6.75 12.34
N ARG A 29 -6.13 8.03 12.68
CA ARG A 29 -5.59 8.66 13.88
C ARG A 29 -6.05 7.97 15.15
N GLU A 30 -7.35 7.69 15.26
CA GLU A 30 -7.93 7.04 16.44
C GLU A 30 -7.29 5.68 16.73
N ILE A 31 -7.05 4.87 15.69
CA ILE A 31 -6.40 3.56 15.82
C ILE A 31 -4.95 3.71 16.27
N LEU A 32 -4.20 4.64 15.67
CA LEU A 32 -2.80 4.88 16.04
C LEU A 32 -2.68 5.35 17.50
N ASP A 33 -3.54 6.26 17.93
CA ASP A 33 -3.55 6.77 19.30
C ASP A 33 -3.94 5.67 20.30
N LEU A 34 -4.84 4.75 19.92
CA LEU A 34 -5.16 3.57 20.72
C LEU A 34 -3.91 2.71 20.99
N TYR A 35 -3.17 2.33 19.95
CA TYR A 35 -1.97 1.51 20.08
C TYR A 35 -0.85 2.22 20.84
N ALA A 36 -0.67 3.53 20.61
CA ALA A 36 0.31 4.33 21.33
C ALA A 36 0.06 4.32 22.84
N ARG A 37 -1.21 4.43 23.29
CA ARG A 37 -1.59 4.35 24.72
C ARG A 37 -1.27 2.99 25.34
N TRP A 38 -1.20 1.93 24.53
CA TRP A 38 -0.85 0.58 24.97
C TRP A 38 0.65 0.31 24.95
N GLY A 39 1.48 1.32 24.61
CA GLY A 39 2.93 1.23 24.60
C GLY A 39 3.55 0.72 23.30
N TYR A 40 2.74 0.55 22.24
CA TYR A 40 3.26 0.19 20.92
C TYR A 40 3.96 1.40 20.28
N GLN A 41 5.08 1.13 19.60
CA GLN A 41 5.82 2.13 18.85
C GLN A 41 5.40 2.10 17.38
N LEU A 42 5.10 3.27 16.83
CA LEU A 42 4.82 3.42 15.42
C LEU A 42 6.11 3.23 14.60
N ILE A 43 6.06 2.32 13.63
CA ILE A 43 7.04 2.22 12.55
C ILE A 43 6.34 2.50 11.22
N MET A 44 7.11 2.97 10.23
CA MET A 44 6.66 3.17 8.86
C MET A 44 7.60 2.42 7.92
N PRO A 45 7.30 1.15 7.59
CA PRO A 45 8.06 0.39 6.60
C PRO A 45 8.01 1.07 5.21
N PRO A 46 8.96 0.76 4.31
CA PRO A 46 8.86 1.19 2.92
C PRO A 46 7.64 0.55 2.25
N PHE A 47 7.10 1.22 1.22
CA PHE A 47 5.98 0.68 0.42
C PHE A 47 6.38 -0.48 -0.51
N ILE A 48 7.69 -0.64 -0.76
CA ILE A 48 8.23 -1.59 -1.71
C ILE A 48 9.45 -2.23 -1.05
N GLU A 49 9.51 -3.56 -1.11
CA GLU A 49 10.65 -4.35 -0.66
C GLU A 49 11.06 -5.38 -1.72
N TYR A 50 12.26 -5.96 -1.58
CA TYR A 50 12.64 -7.06 -2.46
C TYR A 50 11.80 -8.30 -2.15
N LEU A 51 11.36 -9.01 -3.21
CA LEU A 51 10.44 -10.14 -3.06
C LEU A 51 11.03 -11.28 -2.21
N ASP A 52 12.36 -11.43 -2.20
CA ASP A 52 13.07 -12.41 -1.38
C ASP A 52 13.03 -12.11 0.12
N ALA A 53 12.81 -10.85 0.52
CA ALA A 53 12.51 -10.48 1.90
C ALA A 53 10.99 -10.57 2.18
N LEU A 54 10.17 -10.06 1.26
CA LEU A 54 8.72 -9.91 1.42
C LEU A 54 7.97 -11.25 1.47
N LEU A 55 8.35 -12.23 0.65
CA LEU A 55 7.62 -13.50 0.49
C LEU A 55 8.18 -14.64 1.35
N THR A 56 8.91 -14.30 2.43
CA THR A 56 9.43 -15.32 3.35
C THR A 56 8.33 -15.87 4.27
N GLY A 57 8.41 -17.16 4.61
CA GLY A 57 7.47 -17.81 5.55
C GLY A 57 6.03 -17.83 5.04
N SER A 58 5.11 -17.24 5.79
CA SER A 58 3.68 -17.15 5.45
C SER A 58 3.38 -16.20 4.29
N GLY A 59 4.37 -15.47 3.77
CA GLY A 59 4.20 -14.51 2.69
C GLY A 59 3.95 -15.12 1.30
N ASN A 60 4.21 -16.42 1.10
CA ASN A 60 4.03 -17.06 -0.22
C ASN A 60 2.59 -16.98 -0.76
N ASP A 61 1.59 -17.00 0.12
CA ASP A 61 0.17 -16.88 -0.29
C ASP A 61 -0.16 -15.49 -0.84
N LEU A 62 0.69 -14.49 -0.55
CA LEU A 62 0.55 -13.12 -1.03
C LEU A 62 1.24 -12.89 -2.39
N ASP A 63 2.01 -13.87 -2.91
CA ASP A 63 2.77 -13.69 -4.17
C ASP A 63 1.86 -13.34 -5.35
N LEU A 64 0.67 -13.96 -5.43
CA LEU A 64 -0.33 -13.69 -6.47
C LEU A 64 -1.02 -12.33 -6.30
N GLN A 65 -1.00 -11.77 -5.09
CA GLN A 65 -1.62 -10.47 -4.76
C GLN A 65 -0.59 -9.33 -4.72
N THR A 66 0.69 -9.64 -4.92
CA THR A 66 1.79 -8.66 -4.87
C THR A 66 2.05 -8.13 -6.28
N PHE A 67 1.95 -6.81 -6.45
CA PHE A 67 2.35 -6.16 -7.71
C PHE A 67 3.87 -6.21 -7.85
N LYS A 68 4.36 -6.90 -8.87
CA LYS A 68 5.79 -7.12 -9.08
C LYS A 68 6.37 -6.02 -9.97
N ILE A 69 7.48 -5.45 -9.52
CA ILE A 69 8.21 -4.39 -10.22
C ILE A 69 9.68 -4.80 -10.34
N THR A 70 10.32 -4.50 -11.46
CA THR A 70 11.77 -4.74 -11.62
C THR A 70 12.56 -3.50 -11.21
N ASP A 71 13.45 -3.66 -10.24
CA ASP A 71 14.50 -2.68 -9.95
C ASP A 71 15.44 -2.58 -11.15
N GLN A 72 15.41 -1.46 -11.85
CA GLN A 72 16.18 -1.26 -13.08
C GLN A 72 17.70 -1.20 -12.83
N MET A 73 18.14 -0.89 -11.61
CA MET A 73 19.55 -0.78 -11.29
C MET A 73 20.17 -2.14 -10.98
N SER A 74 19.47 -2.97 -10.21
CA SER A 74 19.98 -4.28 -9.77
C SER A 74 19.43 -5.47 -10.58
N GLY A 75 18.36 -5.27 -11.34
CA GLY A 75 17.61 -6.34 -12.01
C GLY A 75 16.76 -7.21 -11.07
N ARG A 76 16.73 -6.90 -9.76
CA ARG A 76 15.95 -7.67 -8.79
C ARG A 76 14.46 -7.34 -8.87
N MET A 77 13.63 -8.30 -8.50
CA MET A 77 12.19 -8.10 -8.38
C MET A 77 11.84 -7.55 -7.00
N MET A 78 10.95 -6.57 -6.99
CA MET A 78 10.38 -5.94 -5.81
C MET A 78 8.86 -6.05 -5.83
N GLY A 79 8.24 -5.87 -4.67
CA GLY A 79 6.79 -5.85 -4.49
C GLY A 79 6.38 -5.10 -3.24
#